data_AF-A0A066U838-F1
#
_entry.id   AF-A0A066U838-F1
#
_cell.length_a   1.000
_cell.length_b   1.000
_cell.length_c   1.000
_cell.angle_alpha   90.00
_cell.angle_beta   90.00
_cell.angle_gamma   90.00
#
_symmetry.space_group_name_H-M   'P 1'
#
loop_
_entity.id
_entity.type
_entity.pdbx_description
1 polymer ?
#
loop_
_entity_poly.entity_id
_entity_poly.type
_entity_poly.pdbx_seq_one_letter_code
_entity_poly.pdbx_strand_id
1 'polypeptide(L)'
;MGGYAVGALSPTAISTLLSKLGRARAQGQLSWSSLKPHTQQGLIHVRTAVEDCPDGMLRAYFVLARPDRFHVQYLVNRVPVRRLDVNDNHKGLPPDTTHKHTYVPQTGAEGAYVPDDIPPVPLGPTVAAGTYRRVFEAFASECFIELPEGYWTEPGR
;
A
#
# COMPACT_ATOMS: atom_id res chain seq x y z
N MET A 1 7.70 -5.86 -16.96
CA MET A 1 6.99 -6.13 -15.70
C MET A 1 6.28 -7.46 -15.87
N GLY A 2 6.64 -8.46 -15.06
CA GLY A 2 5.84 -9.68 -15.00
C GLY A 2 4.54 -9.36 -14.29
N GLY A 3 3.40 -9.66 -14.91
CA GLY A 3 2.10 -9.50 -14.28
C GLY A 3 1.95 -10.42 -13.06
N TYR A 4 1.00 -10.08 -12.19
CA TYR A 4 0.54 -10.98 -11.16
C TYR A 4 -0.24 -12.14 -11.78
N ALA A 5 -0.44 -13.23 -11.03
CA ALA A 5 -1.20 -14.36 -11.53
C ALA A 5 -2.61 -13.90 -11.96
N VAL A 6 -3.04 -14.28 -13.16
CA VAL A 6 -4.39 -14.01 -13.67
C VAL A 6 -5.42 -14.71 -12.79
N GLY A 7 -6.48 -14.01 -12.41
CA GLY A 7 -7.53 -14.58 -11.56
C GLY A 7 -7.11 -14.91 -10.12
N ALA A 8 -5.99 -14.36 -9.63
CA ALA A 8 -5.57 -14.53 -8.22
C ALA A 8 -6.62 -14.00 -7.22
N LEU A 9 -7.40 -13.02 -7.66
CA LEU A 9 -8.59 -12.51 -6.98
C LEU A 9 -9.69 -12.30 -8.01
N SER A 10 -10.93 -12.63 -7.63
CA SER A 10 -12.10 -12.33 -8.46
C SER A 10 -12.41 -10.82 -8.42
N PRO A 11 -13.07 -10.27 -9.46
CA PRO A 11 -13.56 -8.88 -9.41
C PRO A 11 -14.45 -8.60 -8.20
N THR A 12 -15.30 -9.56 -7.82
CA THR A 12 -16.17 -9.46 -6.65
C THR A 12 -15.38 -9.42 -5.34
N ALA A 13 -14.34 -10.25 -5.20
CA ALA A 13 -13.47 -10.23 -4.04
C ALA A 13 -12.78 -8.87 -3.90
N ILE A 14 -12.21 -8.33 -5.00
CA ILE A 14 -11.57 -7.00 -5.00
C ILE A 14 -12.56 -5.90 -4.60
N SER A 15 -13.75 -5.89 -5.21
CA SER A 15 -14.78 -4.90 -4.87
C SER A 15 -15.19 -5.00 -3.39
N THR A 16 -15.23 -6.21 -2.83
CA THR A 16 -15.60 -6.42 -1.42
C THR A 16 -14.47 -5.98 -0.50
N LEU A 17 -13.23 -6.37 -0.80
CA LEU A 17 -12.01 -6.00 -0.06
C LEU A 17 -11.78 -4.48 -0.04
N LEU A 18 -12.16 -3.76 -1.10
CA LEU A 18 -12.07 -2.30 -1.20
C LEU A 18 -13.40 -1.61 -0.82
N SER A 19 -14.12 -2.15 0.14
CA SER A 19 -15.36 -1.58 0.66
C SER A 19 -15.57 -1.93 2.13
N LYS A 20 -16.56 -1.30 2.77
CA LYS A 20 -16.97 -1.64 4.15
C LYS A 20 -17.42 -3.09 4.31
N LEU A 21 -17.79 -3.79 3.23
CA LEU A 21 -18.20 -5.20 3.29
C LEU A 21 -17.02 -6.13 3.60
N GLY A 22 -15.80 -5.76 3.21
CA GLY A 22 -14.60 -6.54 3.50
C GLY A 22 -14.25 -6.59 4.98
N ARG A 23 -14.74 -5.64 5.78
CA ARG A 23 -14.49 -5.50 7.23
C ARG A 23 -13.01 -5.71 7.58
N ALA A 24 -12.14 -5.11 6.77
CA ALA A 24 -10.70 -5.33 6.87
C ALA A 24 -10.13 -4.63 8.11
N ARG A 25 -9.34 -5.37 8.91
CA ARG A 25 -8.78 -4.90 10.17
C ARG A 25 -7.32 -5.27 10.30
N ALA A 26 -6.46 -4.27 10.43
CA ALA A 26 -5.06 -4.50 10.74
C ALA A 26 -4.90 -5.05 12.17
N GLN A 27 -3.91 -5.91 12.39
CA GLN A 27 -3.69 -6.63 13.64
C GLN A 27 -2.34 -6.26 14.26
N GLY A 28 -2.39 -5.76 15.50
CA GLY A 28 -1.18 -5.44 16.28
C GLY A 28 -0.45 -4.19 15.77
N GLN A 29 0.88 -4.28 15.73
CA GLN A 29 1.75 -3.18 15.35
C GLN A 29 2.48 -3.47 14.04
N LEU A 30 2.81 -2.39 13.34
CA LEU A 30 3.65 -2.42 12.16
C LEU A 30 5.09 -2.72 12.56
N SER A 31 5.64 -3.76 11.94
CA SER A 31 7.00 -4.24 12.19
C SER A 31 7.93 -3.82 11.05
N TRP A 32 9.03 -3.14 11.40
CA TRP A 32 10.03 -2.69 10.44
C TRP A 32 11.15 -3.71 10.25
N SER A 33 11.59 -3.86 9.01
CA SER A 33 12.69 -4.74 8.61
C SER A 33 13.39 -4.21 7.37
N SER A 34 14.61 -4.67 7.14
CA SER A 34 15.30 -4.46 5.86
C SER A 34 14.72 -5.41 4.81
N LEU A 35 14.12 -4.88 3.74
CA LEU A 35 13.64 -5.70 2.62
C LEU A 35 14.79 -6.13 1.71
N LYS A 36 15.74 -5.23 1.49
CA LYS A 36 16.98 -5.41 0.72
C LYS A 36 17.95 -4.30 1.16
N PRO A 37 19.24 -4.34 0.76
CA PRO A 37 20.17 -3.28 1.11
C PRO A 37 19.59 -1.89 0.84
N HIS A 38 19.66 -1.02 1.85
CA HIS A 38 19.16 0.36 1.81
C HIS A 38 17.65 0.53 1.55
N THR A 39 16.83 -0.50 1.79
CA THR A 39 15.36 -0.42 1.69
C THR A 39 14.72 -0.91 2.97
N GLN A 40 13.96 -0.03 3.62
CA GLN A 40 13.18 -0.37 4.81
C GLN A 40 11.76 -0.76 4.38
N GLN A 41 11.19 -1.80 5.00
CA GLN A 41 9.77 -2.12 4.89
C GLN A 41 9.11 -2.22 6.26
N GLY A 42 7.86 -1.79 6.31
CA GLY A 42 6.94 -1.98 7.41
C GLY A 42 5.85 -2.97 7.00
N LEU A 43 5.54 -3.94 7.86
CA LEU A 43 4.47 -4.90 7.62
C LEU A 43 3.50 -4.95 8.81
N ILE A 44 2.21 -4.98 8.51
CA ILE A 44 1.15 -5.28 9.49
C ILE A 44 0.13 -6.22 8.85
N HIS A 45 -0.27 -7.25 9.60
CA HIS A 45 -1.25 -8.23 9.14
C HIS A 45 -2.65 -7.60 9.07
N VAL A 46 -3.45 -8.03 8.10
CA VAL A 46 -4.85 -7.60 7.94
C VAL A 46 -5.74 -8.83 7.91
N ARG A 47 -6.80 -8.84 8.71
CA ARG A 47 -7.88 -9.82 8.66
C ARG A 47 -9.06 -9.25 7.89
N THR A 48 -9.76 -10.10 7.14
CA THR A 48 -10.96 -9.69 6.39
C THR A 48 -12.12 -10.63 6.68
N ALA A 49 -13.34 -10.21 6.35
CA ALA A 49 -14.55 -11.04 6.39
C ALA A 49 -14.84 -11.73 5.05
N VAL A 50 -13.94 -11.64 4.07
CA VAL A 50 -14.09 -12.25 2.74
C VAL A 50 -13.61 -13.71 2.83
N GLU A 51 -14.52 -14.66 2.62
CA GLU A 51 -14.33 -16.09 2.93
C GLU A 51 -13.11 -16.72 2.24
N ASP A 52 -12.88 -16.40 0.97
CA ASP A 52 -11.77 -16.86 0.15
C ASP A 52 -10.50 -16.00 0.31
N CYS A 53 -10.55 -14.94 1.12
CA CYS A 53 -9.48 -13.98 1.34
C CYS A 53 -9.33 -13.56 2.82
N PRO A 54 -9.28 -14.49 3.79
CA PRO A 54 -9.35 -14.16 5.22
C PRO A 54 -8.12 -13.40 5.73
N ASP A 55 -7.00 -13.49 5.00
CA ASP A 55 -5.69 -12.98 5.38
C ASP A 55 -5.12 -12.06 4.30
N GLY A 56 -4.56 -10.94 4.77
CA GLY A 56 -3.83 -9.98 3.96
C GLY A 56 -2.73 -9.28 4.76
N MET A 57 -2.09 -8.31 4.12
CA MET A 57 -1.06 -7.47 4.73
C MET A 57 -1.17 -6.05 4.20
N LEU A 58 -0.95 -5.07 5.08
CA LEU A 58 -0.50 -3.76 4.67
C LEU A 58 1.02 -3.74 4.70
N ARG A 59 1.62 -3.34 3.58
CA ARG A 59 3.06 -3.19 3.42
C ARG A 59 3.39 -1.75 3.11
N ALA A 60 4.34 -1.17 3.85
CA ALA A 60 4.97 0.09 3.55
C ALA A 60 6.45 -0.15 3.19
N TYR A 61 7.05 0.61 2.28
CA TYR A 61 8.50 0.60 2.10
C TYR A 61 9.02 1.88 1.45
N PHE A 62 10.31 2.16 1.66
CA PHE A 62 11.04 3.26 1.03
C PHE A 62 12.53 2.92 0.90
N VAL A 63 13.19 3.58 -0.05
CA VAL A 63 14.64 3.48 -0.24
C VAL A 63 15.32 4.61 0.52
N LEU A 64 16.35 4.32 1.30
CA LEU A 64 17.03 5.32 2.15
C LEU A 64 17.59 6.51 1.36
N ALA A 65 18.01 6.28 0.10
CA ALA A 65 18.53 7.32 -0.78
C ALA A 65 17.43 8.19 -1.42
N ARG A 66 16.17 7.75 -1.38
CA ARG A 66 15.00 8.45 -1.91
C ARG A 66 13.84 8.37 -0.91
N PRO A 67 13.98 8.98 0.28
CA PRO A 67 12.94 8.95 1.30
C PRO A 67 11.67 9.66 0.83
N ASP A 68 11.77 10.59 -0.12
CA ASP A 68 10.64 11.19 -0.81
C ASP A 68 9.75 10.17 -1.57
N ARG A 69 10.26 8.95 -1.82
CA ARG A 69 9.55 7.85 -2.49
C ARG A 69 9.11 6.80 -1.49
N PHE A 70 7.86 6.93 -1.06
CA PHE A 70 7.20 6.02 -0.14
C PHE A 70 6.17 5.17 -0.88
N HIS A 71 6.16 3.87 -0.61
CA HIS A 71 5.23 2.95 -1.25
C HIS A 71 4.38 2.25 -0.21
N VAL A 72 3.08 2.12 -0.50
CA VAL A 72 2.14 1.41 0.36
C VAL A 72 1.33 0.42 -0.46
N GLN A 73 1.06 -0.76 0.08
CA GLN A 73 0.34 -1.82 -0.62
C GLN A 73 -0.62 -2.54 0.32
N TYR A 74 -1.82 -2.82 -0.16
CA TYR A 74 -2.73 -3.79 0.44
C TYR A 74 -2.63 -5.10 -0.34
N LEU A 75 -2.05 -6.12 0.30
CA LEU A 75 -1.75 -7.41 -0.30
C LEU A 75 -2.73 -8.47 0.19
N VAL A 76 -3.31 -9.24 -0.73
CA VAL A 76 -4.11 -10.45 -0.47
C VAL A 76 -3.71 -11.50 -1.50
N ASN A 77 -3.55 -12.77 -1.13
CA ASN A 77 -3.10 -13.83 -2.04
C ASN A 77 -1.82 -13.47 -2.84
N ARG A 78 -0.91 -12.73 -2.22
CA ARG A 78 0.36 -12.24 -2.80
C ARG A 78 0.20 -11.27 -3.99
N VAL A 79 -0.99 -10.72 -4.21
CA VAL A 79 -1.24 -9.67 -5.19
C VAL A 79 -1.64 -8.36 -4.50
N PRO A 80 -1.25 -7.19 -5.03
CA PRO A 80 -1.68 -5.90 -4.52
C PRO A 80 -3.12 -5.64 -4.96
N VAL A 81 -4.07 -5.74 -4.04
CA VAL A 81 -5.45 -5.30 -4.27
C VAL A 81 -5.45 -3.81 -4.64
N ARG A 82 -4.66 -3.04 -3.88
CA ARG A 82 -4.31 -1.64 -4.15
C ARG A 82 -2.85 -1.42 -3.84
N ARG A 83 -2.21 -0.53 -4.60
CA ARG A 83 -0.86 -0.04 -4.35
C ARG A 83 -0.80 1.48 -4.53
N LEU A 84 0.04 2.14 -3.76
CA LEU A 84 0.34 3.56 -3.82
C LEU A 84 1.85 3.71 -4.00
N ASP A 85 2.24 4.48 -5.00
CA ASP A 85 3.61 4.90 -5.26
C ASP A 85 3.67 6.43 -5.12
N VAL A 86 4.29 6.91 -4.04
CA VAL A 86 4.48 8.35 -3.80
C VAL A 86 5.72 8.83 -4.55
N ASN A 87 5.57 9.94 -5.27
CA ASN A 87 6.64 10.61 -6.00
C ASN A 87 7.47 9.68 -6.91
N ASP A 88 6.86 8.65 -7.49
CA ASP A 88 7.55 7.70 -8.35
C ASP A 88 7.18 7.90 -9.83
N ASN A 89 8.01 7.32 -10.70
CA ASN A 89 7.83 7.46 -12.13
C ASN A 89 6.84 6.41 -12.67
N HIS A 90 5.91 6.85 -13.49
CA HIS A 90 4.99 5.97 -14.20
C HIS A 90 4.86 6.37 -15.67
N LYS A 91 4.80 5.38 -16.58
CA LYS A 91 4.57 5.66 -18.00
C LYS A 91 3.21 6.36 -18.18
N GLY A 92 3.20 7.49 -18.86
CA GLY A 92 1.97 8.25 -19.13
C GLY A 92 1.57 9.23 -18.03
N LEU A 93 2.34 9.33 -16.94
CA LEU A 93 2.23 10.40 -15.95
C LEU A 93 3.49 11.26 -15.96
N PRO A 94 3.42 12.54 -15.52
CA PRO A 94 4.60 13.35 -15.30
C PRO A 94 5.59 12.67 -14.32
N PRO A 95 6.89 12.99 -14.39
CA PRO A 95 7.87 12.49 -13.43
C PRO A 95 7.50 12.83 -11.98
N ASP A 96 7.94 11.96 -11.05
CA ASP A 96 7.74 12.11 -9.61
C ASP A 96 6.26 12.39 -9.21
N THR A 97 5.33 11.75 -9.90
CA THR A 97 3.89 11.89 -9.63
C THR A 97 3.44 10.81 -8.65
N THR A 98 2.77 11.22 -7.58
CA THR A 98 2.07 10.27 -6.71
C THR A 98 0.91 9.63 -7.45
N HIS A 99 0.86 8.30 -7.48
CA HIS A 99 -0.16 7.54 -8.20
C HIS A 99 -0.49 6.23 -7.49
N LYS A 100 -1.70 5.74 -7.71
CA LYS A 100 -2.18 4.46 -7.21
C LYS A 100 -2.36 3.47 -8.35
N HIS A 101 -2.26 2.20 -8.00
CA HIS A 101 -2.44 1.05 -8.88
C HIS A 101 -3.56 0.16 -8.36
N THR A 102 -4.28 -0.44 -9.30
CA THR A 102 -5.35 -1.41 -9.01
C THR A 102 -5.08 -2.68 -9.80
N TYR A 103 -5.06 -3.83 -9.13
CA TYR A 103 -4.95 -5.10 -9.82
C TYR A 103 -6.17 -5.37 -10.71
N VAL A 104 -5.92 -5.84 -11.93
CA VAL A 104 -6.92 -6.15 -12.95
C VAL A 104 -6.98 -7.68 -13.13
N PRO A 105 -8.00 -8.37 -12.58
CA PRO A 105 -8.09 -9.84 -12.59
C PRO A 105 -7.94 -10.50 -13.95
N GLN A 106 -8.50 -9.87 -14.98
CA GLN A 106 -8.59 -10.41 -16.33
C GLN A 106 -7.23 -10.54 -17.00
N THR A 107 -6.29 -9.66 -16.65
CA THR A 107 -4.98 -9.58 -17.29
C THR A 107 -3.82 -9.84 -16.33
N GLY A 108 -4.09 -9.82 -15.02
CA GLY A 108 -3.04 -9.87 -14.01
C GLY A 108 -2.20 -8.58 -13.91
N ALA A 109 -2.58 -7.54 -14.66
CA ALA A 109 -1.86 -6.27 -14.69
C ALA A 109 -2.34 -5.31 -13.57
N GLU A 110 -1.75 -4.13 -13.53
CA GLU A 110 -2.18 -3.03 -12.68
C GLU A 110 -2.56 -1.82 -13.54
N GLY A 111 -3.71 -1.20 -13.24
CA GLY A 111 -4.12 0.08 -13.81
C GLY A 111 -3.76 1.23 -12.89
N ALA A 112 -3.11 2.27 -13.42
CA ALA A 112 -2.64 3.42 -12.65
C ALA A 112 -3.58 4.65 -12.75
N TYR A 113 -3.70 5.40 -11.66
CA TYR A 113 -4.43 6.69 -11.61
C TYR A 113 -3.80 7.64 -10.58
N VAL A 114 -4.05 8.94 -10.72
CA VAL A 114 -3.60 9.96 -9.76
C VAL A 114 -4.65 10.11 -8.65
N PRO A 115 -4.30 9.87 -7.38
CA PRO A 115 -5.20 10.09 -6.25
C PRO A 115 -5.33 11.57 -5.89
N ASP A 116 -6.45 11.94 -5.30
CA ASP A 116 -6.72 13.25 -4.68
C ASP A 116 -6.78 13.19 -3.14
N ASP A 117 -6.69 11.98 -2.57
CA ASP A 117 -6.88 11.69 -1.15
C ASP A 117 -5.56 11.48 -0.38
N ILE A 118 -4.41 11.49 -1.06
CA ILE A 118 -3.11 11.24 -0.45
C ILE A 118 -2.41 12.57 -0.11
N PRO A 119 -1.96 12.77 1.15
CA PRO A 119 -1.19 13.95 1.52
C PRO A 119 0.08 14.09 0.67
N PRO A 120 0.44 15.31 0.25
CA PRO A 120 1.66 15.52 -0.52
C PRO A 120 2.90 15.22 0.33
N VAL A 121 3.89 14.59 -0.29
CA VAL A 121 5.22 14.39 0.28
C VAL A 121 6.20 15.26 -0.51
N PRO A 122 6.85 16.27 0.11
CA PRO A 122 7.82 17.10 -0.60
C PRO A 122 8.99 16.28 -1.14
N LEU A 123 9.46 16.62 -2.33
CA LEU A 123 10.70 16.07 -2.87
C LEU A 123 11.89 16.60 -2.06
N GLY A 124 12.78 15.71 -1.64
CA GLY A 124 13.97 16.09 -0.90
C GLY A 124 14.71 14.91 -0.28
N PRO A 125 15.92 15.16 0.25
CA PRO A 125 16.74 14.11 0.86
C PRO A 125 16.25 13.71 2.26
N THR A 126 15.21 14.37 2.78
CA THR A 126 14.64 14.11 4.10
C THR A 126 13.13 14.28 4.04
N VAL A 127 12.43 13.53 4.89
CA VAL A 127 10.98 13.60 5.04
C VAL A 127 10.68 13.90 6.50
N ALA A 128 9.79 14.85 6.76
CA ALA A 128 9.42 15.23 8.13
C ALA A 128 8.78 14.05 8.87
N ALA A 129 9.07 13.93 10.17
CA ALA A 129 8.50 12.88 11.02
C ALA A 129 6.96 12.88 10.95
N GLY A 130 6.36 11.70 10.97
CA GLY A 130 4.91 11.53 10.84
C GLY A 130 4.34 11.67 9.42
N THR A 131 5.13 12.09 8.43
CA THR A 131 4.64 12.19 7.03
C THR A 131 4.26 10.81 6.48
N TYR A 132 5.13 9.81 6.62
CA TYR A 132 4.82 8.44 6.18
C TYR A 132 3.60 7.87 6.89
N ARG A 133 3.45 8.16 8.18
CA ARG A 133 2.29 7.75 8.96
C ARG A 133 1.00 8.28 8.35
N ARG A 134 0.94 9.59 8.07
CA ARG A 134 -0.25 10.22 7.48
C ARG A 134 -0.58 9.67 6.09
N VAL A 135 0.42 9.41 5.26
CA VAL A 135 0.23 8.78 3.95
C VAL A 135 -0.31 7.35 4.11
N PHE A 136 0.26 6.58 5.05
CA PHE A 136 -0.19 5.22 5.33
C PHE A 136 -1.64 5.18 5.85
N GLU A 137 -2.02 6.09 6.74
CA GLU A 137 -3.39 6.23 7.25
C GLU A 137 -4.38 6.60 6.14
N ALA A 138 -4.02 7.56 5.27
CA ALA A 138 -4.85 7.94 4.14
C ALA A 138 -5.07 6.77 3.17
N PHE A 139 -4.01 6.04 2.84
CA PHE A 139 -4.08 4.83 2.01
C PHE A 139 -4.96 3.74 2.65
N ALA A 140 -4.77 3.45 3.94
CA ALA A 140 -5.56 2.45 4.65
C ALA A 140 -7.05 2.83 4.69
N SER A 141 -7.34 4.11 4.89
CA SER A 141 -8.70 4.65 4.90
C SER A 141 -9.40 4.45 3.54
N GLU A 142 -8.74 4.73 2.42
CA GLU A 142 -9.29 4.47 1.09
C GLU A 142 -9.53 2.98 0.83
N CYS A 143 -8.66 2.12 1.37
CA CYS A 143 -8.83 0.68 1.30
C CYS A 143 -9.87 0.12 2.30
N PHE A 144 -10.56 0.97 3.07
CA PHE A 144 -11.51 0.56 4.11
C PHE A 144 -10.90 -0.37 5.18
N ILE A 145 -9.62 -0.18 5.51
CA ILE A 145 -8.91 -0.96 6.53
C ILE A 145 -8.89 -0.18 7.85
N GLU A 146 -9.47 -0.76 8.89
CA GLU A 146 -9.37 -0.22 10.25
C GLU A 146 -7.96 -0.49 10.81
N LEU A 147 -7.32 0.57 11.32
CA LEU A 147 -6.01 0.50 11.98
C LEU A 147 -6.22 0.55 13.50
N PRO A 148 -5.59 -0.34 14.29
CA PRO A 148 -5.72 -0.32 15.74
C PRO A 148 -4.94 0.85 16.36
N GLU A 149 -5.25 1.24 17.59
CA GLU A 149 -4.43 2.21 18.32
C GLU A 149 -3.00 1.68 18.50
N GLY A 150 -2.01 2.57 18.44
CA GLY A 150 -0.61 2.20 18.63
C GLY A 150 -0.03 1.32 17.51
N TYR A 151 -0.72 1.18 16.37
CA TYR A 151 -0.26 0.37 15.25
C TYR A 151 1.08 0.87 14.66
N TRP A 152 1.37 2.17 14.76
CA TRP A 152 2.52 2.79 14.11
C TRP A 152 3.75 2.86 15.00
N THR A 153 4.90 2.53 14.42
CA THR A 153 6.23 2.82 14.95
C THR A 153 7.03 3.56 13.89
N GLU A 154 7.91 4.47 14.28
CA GLU A 154 8.77 5.17 13.31
C GLU A 154 9.88 4.23 12.81
N PRO A 155 10.19 4.22 11.49
CA PRO A 155 11.27 3.40 10.95
C PRO A 155 12.63 3.88 11.45
N GLY A 156 13.50 2.95 11.86
CA GLY A 156 14.89 3.25 12.24
C GLY A 156 15.10 3.71 13.69
N ARG A 157 14.23 3.28 14.62
CA ARG A 157 14.56 3.25 16.05
C ARG A 157 15.36 2.00 16.41
#